data_AF-B1ZTG6-F1
#
_entry.id   AF-B1ZTG6-F1
#
_cell.length_a   1.000
_cell.length_b   1.000
_cell.length_c   1.000
_cell.angle_alpha   90.00
_cell.angle_beta   90.00
_cell.angle_gamma   90.00
#
_symmetry.space_group_name_H-M   'P 1'
#
loop_
_entity.id
_entity.type
_entity.pdbx_description
1 polymer ?
#
loop_
_entity_poly.entity_id
_entity_poly.type
_entity_poly.pdbx_seq_one_letter_code
_entity_poly.pdbx_strand_id
1 'polypeptide(L)'
;MKAIVAHLLSGSSLEAVGLAALLMTLAGVWLQWNRPAHVADIEEALKDGRLLPDEAEQRLRAVSRRATGWVLAGMALLVFVAITWVKNR
;
A
#
# COMPACT_ATOMS: atom_id res chain seq x y z
N MET A 1 -16.68 18.83 -11.50
CA MET A 1 -16.72 17.63 -10.63
C MET A 1 -17.66 16.54 -11.14
N LYS A 2 -18.95 16.79 -11.39
CA LYS A 2 -19.90 15.75 -11.85
C LYS A 2 -19.52 15.03 -13.15
N ALA A 3 -18.92 15.73 -14.12
CA ALA A 3 -18.49 15.14 -15.40
C ALA A 3 -17.29 14.17 -15.27
N ILE A 4 -16.35 14.46 -14.37
CA ILE A 4 -15.19 13.58 -14.10
C ILE A 4 -15.66 12.30 -13.41
N VAL A 5 -16.59 12.42 -12.46
CA VAL A 5 -17.21 11.29 -11.77
C VAL A 5 -18.04 10.45 -12.74
N ALA A 6 -18.79 11.06 -13.65
CA ALA A 6 -19.54 10.33 -14.68
C ALA A 6 -18.63 9.61 -15.68
N HIS A 7 -17.47 10.17 -16.02
CA HIS A 7 -16.50 9.51 -16.88
C HIS A 7 -15.83 8.32 -16.16
N LEU A 8 -15.46 8.48 -14.88
CA LEU A 8 -14.97 7.41 -13.99
C LEU A 8 -15.99 6.28 -13.76
N LEU A 9 -17.30 6.57 -13.88
CA LEU A 9 -18.40 5.61 -13.76
C LEU A 9 -18.76 4.91 -15.08
N SER A 10 -18.08 5.21 -16.18
CA SER A 10 -18.22 4.39 -17.40
C SER A 10 -17.62 2.99 -17.14
N GLY A 11 -18.27 1.94 -17.62
CA GLY A 11 -17.92 0.54 -17.29
C GLY A 11 -16.44 0.18 -17.50
N SER A 12 -15.82 0.73 -18.55
CA SER A 12 -14.39 0.55 -18.85
C SER A 12 -13.45 1.28 -17.86
N SER A 13 -13.89 2.41 -17.31
CA SER A 13 -13.12 3.17 -16.31
C SER A 13 -13.13 2.49 -14.94
N LEU A 14 -14.26 1.88 -14.58
CA LEU A 14 -14.42 1.18 -13.30
C LEU A 14 -13.52 -0.06 -13.22
N GLU A 15 -13.38 -0.78 -14.34
CA GLU A 15 -12.45 -1.91 -14.48
C GLU A 15 -10.99 -1.46 -14.35
N ALA A 16 -10.61 -0.37 -15.01
CA ALA A 16 -9.26 0.18 -14.92
C ALA A 16 -8.92 0.63 -13.49
N VAL A 17 -9.86 1.27 -12.79
CA VAL A 17 -9.69 1.68 -11.39
C VAL A 17 -9.63 0.45 -10.47
N GLY A 18 -10.46 -0.56 -10.70
CA GLY A 18 -10.41 -1.82 -9.96
C GLY A 18 -9.08 -2.56 -10.13
N LEU A 19 -8.55 -2.60 -11.35
CA LEU A 19 -7.26 -3.22 -11.66
C LEU A 19 -6.09 -2.43 -11.06
N ALA A 20 -6.14 -1.10 -11.10
CA ALA A 20 -5.17 -0.24 -10.43
C ALA A 20 -5.19 -0.42 -8.90
N ALA A 21 -6.37 -0.53 -8.29
CA ALA A 21 -6.54 -0.82 -6.87
C ALA A 21 -5.97 -2.19 -6.48
N LEU A 22 -6.19 -3.19 -7.33
CA LEU A 22 -5.63 -4.54 -7.14
C LEU A 22 -4.10 -4.51 -7.20
N LEU A 23 -3.52 -3.84 -8.21
CA LEU A 23 -2.08 -3.69 -8.35
C LEU A 23 -1.45 -2.92 -7.18
N MET A 24 -2.08 -1.85 -6.71
CA MET A 24 -1.62 -1.13 -5.51
C MET A 24 -1.65 -2.02 -4.26
N THR A 25 -2.68 -2.84 -4.11
CA THR A 25 -2.81 -3.76 -2.98
C THR A 25 -1.74 -4.86 -3.05
N LEU A 26 -1.53 -5.46 -4.22
CA LEU A 26 -0.46 -6.42 -4.47
C LEU A 26 0.94 -5.82 -4.19
N ALA A 27 1.19 -4.59 -4.64
CA ALA A 27 2.43 -3.88 -4.34
C ALA A 27 2.61 -3.64 -2.83
N GLY A 28 1.54 -3.27 -2.12
CA GLY A 28 1.55 -3.11 -0.67
C GLY A 28 1.84 -4.43 0.07
N VAL A 29 1.20 -5.52 -0.36
CA VAL A 29 1.45 -6.87 0.19
C VAL A 29 2.87 -7.32 -0.08
N TRP A 30 3.40 -7.07 -1.28
CA TRP A 30 4.79 -7.40 -1.63
C TRP A 30 5.80 -6.61 -0.77
N LEU A 31 5.56 -5.31 -0.57
CA LEU A 31 6.33 -4.48 0.37
C LEU A 31 6.26 -5.02 1.81
N GLN A 32 5.09 -5.50 2.22
CA GLN A 32 4.92 -6.10 3.55
C GLN A 32 5.64 -7.46 3.66
N TRP A 33 5.68 -8.26 2.59
CA TRP A 33 6.42 -9.51 2.52
C TRP A 33 7.93 -9.29 2.61
N ASN A 34 8.45 -8.19 2.03
CA ASN A 34 9.87 -7.85 2.10
C ASN A 34 10.31 -7.18 3.42
N ARG A 35 9.38 -6.89 4.34
CA ARG A 35 9.74 -6.37 5.67
C ARG A 35 10.80 -7.18 6.41
N PRO A 36 10.73 -8.52 6.50
CA PRO A 36 11.71 -9.31 7.25
C PRO A 36 13.13 -9.12 6.71
N ALA A 37 13.28 -9.00 5.39
CA ALA A 37 14.56 -8.71 4.76
C ALA A 37 15.08 -7.32 5.16
N HIS A 38 14.23 -6.29 5.14
CA HIS A 38 14.64 -4.94 5.58
C HIS A 38 14.94 -4.87 7.08
N VAL A 39 14.25 -5.65 7.91
CA VAL A 39 14.54 -5.75 9.35
C VAL A 39 15.92 -6.39 9.54
N ALA A 40 16.20 -7.48 8.83
CA ALA A 40 17.49 -8.16 8.87
C ALA A 40 18.64 -7.23 8.44
N ASP A 41 18.47 -6.46 7.35
CA ASP A 41 19.48 -5.49 6.89
C ASP A 41 19.75 -4.40 7.95
N ILE A 42 18.71 -3.93 8.65
CA ILE A 42 18.84 -2.91 9.71
C ILE A 42 19.53 -3.51 10.95
N GLU A 43 19.20 -4.75 11.34
CA GLU A 43 19.85 -5.45 12.44
C GLU A 43 21.33 -5.73 12.15
N GLU A 44 21.65 -6.11 10.90
CA GLU A 44 23.03 -6.33 10.47
C GLU A 44 23.83 -5.02 10.51
N ALA A 45 23.27 -3.92 10.01
CA ALA A 45 23.92 -2.62 10.06
C ALA A 45 24.05 -2.04 11.49
N LEU A 46 23.16 -2.42 12.41
CA LEU A 46 23.28 -2.14 13.84
C LEU A 46 24.43 -2.94 14.47
N LYS A 47 24.56 -4.24 14.13
CA LYS A 47 25.65 -5.11 14.60
C LYS A 47 27.02 -4.64 14.10
N ASP A 48 27.08 -4.15 12.87
CA ASP A 48 28.29 -3.58 12.26
C ASP A 48 28.67 -2.20 12.83
N GLY A 49 27.88 -1.65 13.76
CA GLY A 49 28.11 -0.33 14.36
C GLY A 49 27.95 0.83 13.37
N ARG A 50 27.33 0.59 12.20
CA ARG A 50 27.06 1.62 11.18
C ARG A 50 25.83 2.46 11.51
N LEU A 51 25.02 2.03 12.47
CA LEU A 51 23.78 2.68 12.91
C LEU A 51 23.75 2.74 14.44
N LEU A 52 23.28 3.86 14.98
CA LEU A 52 22.95 3.94 16.41
C LEU A 52 21.64 3.17 16.70
N PRO A 53 21.50 2.60 17.92
CA PRO A 53 20.28 1.90 18.32
C PRO A 53 19.01 2.74 18.13
N ASP A 54 19.10 4.03 18.47
CA ASP A 54 17.97 4.98 18.35
C ASP A 54 17.58 5.23 16.89
N GLU A 55 18.55 5.24 15.97
CA GLU A 55 18.30 5.41 14.53
C GLU A 55 17.71 4.15 13.89
N ALA A 56 18.19 2.96 14.30
CA ALA A 56 17.67 1.68 13.85
C ALA A 56 16.19 1.52 14.23
N GLU A 57 15.83 1.88 15.47
CA GLU A 57 14.46 1.80 15.95
C GLU A 57 13.52 2.75 15.20
N GLN A 58 13.96 3.99 14.92
CA GLN A 58 13.18 4.93 14.12
C GLN A 58 12.96 4.43 12.68
N ARG A 59 14.00 3.86 12.05
CA ARG A 59 13.87 3.30 10.69
C ARG A 59 12.93 2.11 10.65
N LEU A 60 13.01 1.20 11.62
CA LEU A 60 12.09 0.07 11.76
C LEU A 60 10.63 0.54 11.89
N ARG A 61 10.37 1.52 12.76
CA ARG A 61 9.02 2.08 12.91
C ARG A 61 8.53 2.78 11.64
N ALA A 62 9.41 3.47 10.91
CA ALA A 62 9.07 4.16 9.65
C ALA A 62 8.73 3.19 8.52
N VAL A 63 9.55 2.14 8.32
CA VAL A 63 9.28 1.06 7.36
C VAL A 63 7.96 0.39 7.71
N SER A 64 7.71 0.18 9.01
CA SER A 64 6.48 -0.42 9.47
C SER A 64 5.24 0.42 9.10
N ARG A 65 5.20 1.69 9.52
CA ARG A 65 4.06 2.56 9.25
C ARG A 65 3.79 2.77 7.76
N ARG A 66 4.83 2.91 6.94
CA ARG A 66 4.66 3.11 5.49
C ARG A 66 4.06 1.90 4.81
N ALA A 67 4.57 0.70 5.08
CA ALA A 67 4.04 -0.53 4.48
C ALA A 67 2.57 -0.74 4.86
N THR A 68 2.23 -0.59 6.15
CA THR A 68 0.84 -0.72 6.62
C THR A 68 -0.07 0.36 6.02
N GLY A 69 0.41 1.61 5.92
CA GLY A 69 -0.35 2.70 5.31
C GLY A 69 -0.71 2.43 3.84
N TRP A 70 0.23 1.91 3.06
CA TRP A 70 0.00 1.55 1.66
C TRP A 70 -1.00 0.40 1.49
N VAL A 71 -0.90 -0.63 2.33
CA VAL A 71 -1.84 -1.76 2.31
C VAL A 71 -3.25 -1.30 2.68
N LEU A 72 -3.40 -0.50 3.73
CA LEU A 72 -4.71 0.02 4.15
C LEU A 72 -5.31 0.94 3.08
N ALA A 73 -4.51 1.78 2.43
CA ALA A 73 -4.97 2.64 1.34
C ALA A 73 -5.45 1.81 0.13
N GLY A 74 -4.71 0.77 -0.26
CA GLY A 74 -5.11 -0.16 -1.33
C GLY A 74 -6.42 -0.89 -1.01
N MET A 75 -6.55 -1.42 0.21
CA MET A 75 -7.77 -2.07 0.69
C MET A 75 -8.97 -1.12 0.69
N ALA A 76 -8.81 0.11 1.18
CA ALA A 76 -9.88 1.10 1.18
C ALA A 76 -10.37 1.41 -0.25
N LEU A 77 -9.45 1.50 -1.21
CA LEU A 77 -9.78 1.70 -2.62
C LEU A 77 -10.56 0.50 -3.20
N LEU A 78 -10.13 -0.73 -2.90
CA LEU A 78 -10.82 -1.94 -3.33
C LEU A 78 -12.25 -2.03 -2.77
N VAL A 79 -12.42 -1.73 -1.48
CA VAL A 79 -13.76 -1.70 -0.84
C VAL A 79 -14.64 -0.65 -1.49
N PHE A 80 -14.10 0.54 -1.78
CA PHE A 80 -14.84 1.59 -2.47
C PHE A 80 -15.29 1.18 -3.87
N VAL A 81 -14.41 0.55 -4.65
CA VAL A 81 -14.74 0.03 -6.00
C VAL A 81 -15.81 -1.05 -5.90
N ALA A 82 -15.68 -1.99 -4.96
CA ALA A 82 -16.65 -3.07 -4.77
C ALA A 82 -18.06 -2.54 -4.42
N ILE A 83 -18.15 -1.57 -3.51
CA ILE A 83 -19.42 -0.92 -3.15
C ILE A 83 -20.03 -0.20 -4.37
N THR A 84 -19.19 0.51 -5.13
CA THR A 84 -19.63 1.25 -6.31
C THR A 84 -20.13 0.31 -7.41
N TRP A 85 -19.46 -0.82 -7.62
CA TRP A 85 -19.86 -1.86 -8.58
C TRP A 85 -21.20 -2.48 -8.20
N VAL A 86 -21.38 -2.85 -6.92
CA VAL A 86 -22.66 -3.40 -6.43
C VAL A 86 -23.81 -2.41 -6.62
N LYS A 87 -23.58 -1.11 -6.42
CA LYS A 87 -24.61 -0.08 -6.59
C LYS A 87 -25.01 0.17 -8.05
N ASN A 88 -24.12 -0.13 -9.00
CA ASN A 88 -24.34 0.13 -10.42
C ASN A 88 -24.93 -1.07 -11.18
N ARG A 89 -25.23 -2.16 -10.45
CA ARG A 89 -25.87 -3.39 -10.95
C ARG A 89 -27.33 -3.43 -10.52
#